data_AF-A0A820QHS0-F1
#
_entry.id   AF-A0A820QHS0-F1
#
_cell.length_a   1.000
_cell.length_b   1.000
_cell.length_c   1.000
_cell.angle_alpha   90.00
_cell.angle_beta   90.00
_cell.angle_gamma   90.00
#
_symmetry.space_group_name_H-M   'P 1'
#
loop_
_entity.id
_entity.type
_entity.pdbx_description
1 polymer ?
#
loop_
_entity_poly.entity_id
_entity_poly.type
_entity_poly.pdbx_seq_one_letter_code
_entity_poly.pdbx_strand_id
1 'polypeptide(L)'
;SYNFSEIKKFSTWRRLWFWLAQCQKQLGLDITDEQLDEMERNLTNIDFDIAEAEERRRRHDVMAHVHTFARCCPKASPIIHLGATSTFVGDNAVGLFFIIKYYFLTYF
;
A
#
# COMPACT_ATOMS: atom_id res chain seq x y z
N SER A 1 25.14 5.82 7.36
CA SER A 1 23.89 6.55 7.65
C SER A 1 22.72 5.63 7.33
N TYR A 2 22.02 5.10 8.35
CA TYR A 2 21.08 3.96 8.24
C TYR A 2 19.60 4.38 8.05
N ASN A 3 19.32 5.67 7.89
CA ASN A 3 17.95 6.21 7.90
C ASN A 3 17.25 6.29 6.53
N PHE A 4 17.92 5.94 5.43
CA PHE A 4 17.38 6.00 4.06
C PHE A 4 17.62 4.69 3.29
N SER A 5 17.42 3.53 3.90
CA SER A 5 17.45 2.29 3.14
C SER A 5 16.17 2.14 2.31
N GLU A 6 16.31 1.78 1.04
CA GLU A 6 15.19 1.44 0.14
C GLU A 6 14.23 0.42 0.78
N ILE A 7 14.78 -0.51 1.58
CA ILE A 7 14.02 -1.47 2.39
C ILE A 7 13.02 -0.76 3.33
N LYS A 8 13.45 0.30 4.02
CA LYS A 8 12.58 1.06 4.94
C LYS A 8 11.52 1.85 4.18
N LYS A 9 11.86 2.41 3.01
CA LYS A 9 10.91 3.10 2.12
C LYS A 9 9.78 2.15 1.68
N PHE A 10 10.13 1.02 1.06
CA PHE A 10 9.13 0.11 0.47
C PHE A 10 8.35 -0.69 1.50
N SER A 11 8.95 -1.04 2.65
CA SER A 11 8.19 -1.64 3.76
C SER A 11 7.19 -0.65 4.35
N THR A 12 7.52 0.65 4.39
CA THR A 12 6.57 1.70 4.80
C THR A 12 5.41 1.80 3.82
N TRP A 13 5.66 1.76 2.50
CA TRP A 13 4.59 1.77 1.49
C TRP A 13 3.63 0.57 1.64
N ARG A 14 4.18 -0.64 1.85
CA ARG A 14 3.35 -1.83 2.10
C ARG A 14 2.50 -1.71 3.35
N ARG A 15 3.03 -1.13 4.43
CA ARG A 15 2.27 -0.83 5.66
C ARG A 15 1.14 0.15 5.38
N LEU A 16 1.38 1.21 4.59
CA LEU A 16 0.34 2.16 4.21
C LEU A 16 -0.79 1.50 3.41
N TRP A 17 -0.47 0.63 2.45
CA TRP A 17 -1.49 -0.13 1.71
C TRP A 17 -2.25 -1.11 2.60
N PHE A 18 -1.57 -1.75 3.55
CA PHE A 18 -2.23 -2.62 4.53
C PHE A 18 -3.18 -1.85 5.44
N TRP A 19 -2.78 -0.69 5.96
CA TRP A 19 -3.67 0.17 6.75
C TRP A 19 -4.84 0.70 5.94
N LEU A 20 -4.62 1.06 4.67
CA LEU A 20 -5.71 1.44 3.77
C LEU A 20 -6.75 0.32 3.66
N ALA A 21 -6.30 -0.91 3.40
CA ALA A 21 -7.19 -2.06 3.30
C ALA A 21 -7.93 -2.35 4.62
N GLN A 22 -7.26 -2.20 5.78
CA GLN A 22 -7.93 -2.33 7.09
C GLN A 22 -9.01 -1.26 7.30
N CYS A 23 -8.71 0.01 6.99
CA CYS A 23 -9.70 1.08 7.11
C CYS A 23 -10.88 0.86 6.15
N GLN A 24 -10.61 0.44 4.92
CA GLN A 24 -11.64 0.11 3.93
C GLN A 24 -12.55 -1.02 4.42
N LYS A 25 -11.99 -2.06 5.03
CA LYS A 25 -12.76 -3.13 5.66
C LYS A 25 -13.66 -2.61 6.78
N GLN A 26 -13.12 -1.75 7.65
CA GLN A 26 -13.90 -1.13 8.75
C GLN A 26 -15.03 -0.24 8.24
N LEU A 27 -14.86 0.37 7.06
CA LEU A 27 -15.89 1.16 6.38
C LEU A 27 -16.94 0.31 5.64
N GLY A 28 -16.82 -1.02 5.68
CA GLY A 28 -17.80 -1.94 5.10
C GLY A 28 -17.52 -2.35 3.65
N LEU A 29 -16.31 -2.14 3.12
CA LEU A 29 -15.91 -2.72 1.84
C LEU A 29 -15.67 -4.23 1.98
N ASP A 30 -15.93 -4.98 0.91
CA ASP A 30 -15.74 -6.41 0.83
C ASP A 30 -14.25 -6.78 0.77
N ILE A 31 -13.60 -6.73 1.93
CA ILE A 31 -12.21 -7.10 2.14
C ILE A 31 -12.17 -8.23 3.16
N THR A 32 -11.65 -9.37 2.73
CA THR A 32 -11.57 -10.58 3.57
C THR A 32 -10.37 -10.53 4.51
N ASP A 33 -10.49 -11.18 5.66
CA ASP A 33 -9.36 -11.34 6.59
C ASP A 33 -8.18 -12.07 5.96
N GLU A 34 -8.43 -13.03 5.07
CA GLU A 34 -7.37 -13.76 4.37
C GLU A 34 -6.50 -12.84 3.50
N GLN A 35 -7.09 -11.79 2.91
CA GLN A 35 -6.36 -10.81 2.12
C GLN A 35 -5.48 -9.94 3.02
N LEU A 36 -6.00 -9.52 4.18
CA LEU A 36 -5.24 -8.73 5.16
C LEU A 36 -4.09 -9.55 5.75
N ASP A 37 -4.33 -10.80 6.11
CA ASP A 37 -3.32 -11.72 6.64
C ASP A 37 -2.19 -11.95 5.62
N GLU A 38 -2.53 -12.12 4.34
CA GLU A 38 -1.56 -12.28 3.26
C GLU A 38 -0.68 -11.03 3.08
N MET A 39 -1.30 -9.84 3.16
CA MET A 39 -0.56 -8.57 3.12
C MET A 39 0.37 -8.42 4.33
N GLU A 40 -0.10 -8.74 5.54
CA GLU A 40 0.67 -8.60 6.78
C GLU A 40 1.92 -9.49 6.77
N ARG A 41 1.77 -10.76 6.35
CA ARG A 41 2.89 -11.71 6.25
C ARG A 41 3.97 -11.29 5.25
N ASN A 42 3.60 -10.48 4.25
CA ASN A 42 4.49 -10.05 3.18
C ASN A 42 4.94 -8.59 3.29
N LEU A 43 4.72 -7.89 4.41
CA LEU A 43 5.12 -6.47 4.56
C LEU A 43 6.62 -6.23 4.38
N THR A 44 7.46 -7.18 4.78
CA THR A 44 8.92 -7.10 4.68
C THR A 44 9.51 -7.97 3.56
N ASN A 45 8.69 -8.77 2.88
CA ASN A 45 9.10 -9.70 1.84
C ASN A 45 9.21 -9.01 0.46
N ILE A 46 10.23 -8.17 0.28
CA ILE A 46 10.40 -7.35 -0.92
C ILE A 46 11.40 -7.99 -1.87
N ASP A 47 10.91 -8.40 -3.05
CA ASP A 47 11.75 -8.84 -4.16
C ASP A 47 12.18 -7.61 -4.98
N PHE A 48 13.44 -7.23 -4.82
CA PHE A 48 14.02 -6.06 -5.49
C PHE A 48 14.29 -6.30 -6.97
N ASP A 49 14.57 -7.54 -7.39
CA ASP A 49 14.86 -7.88 -8.78
C ASP A 49 13.60 -7.73 -9.63
N ILE A 50 12.45 -8.20 -9.11
CA ILE A 50 11.14 -8.00 -9.74
C ILE A 50 10.77 -6.52 -9.75
N ALA A 51 10.99 -5.81 -8.65
CA ALA A 51 10.66 -4.39 -8.56
C ALA A 51 11.45 -3.56 -9.59
N GLU A 52 12.75 -3.81 -9.73
CA GLU A 52 13.59 -3.12 -10.71
C GLU A 52 13.18 -3.45 -12.15
N ALA A 53 12.86 -4.72 -12.45
CA ALA A 53 12.39 -5.13 -13.76
C ALA A 53 11.06 -4.45 -14.13
N GLU A 54 10.12 -4.36 -13.20
CA GLU A 54 8.84 -3.68 -13.40
C GLU A 54 8.99 -2.16 -13.46
N GLU A 55 9.91 -1.58 -12.70
CA GLU A 55 10.21 -0.15 -12.76
C GLU A 55 10.80 0.21 -14.13
N ARG A 56 11.73 -0.58 -14.68
CA ARG A 56 12.25 -0.39 -16.04
C ARG A 56 11.14 -0.49 -17.09
N ARG A 57 10.19 -1.42 -16.90
CA ARG A 57 9.08 -1.64 -17.84
C ARG A 57 8.07 -0.50 -17.82
N ARG A 58 7.74 0.03 -16.65
CA ARG A 58 6.65 1.01 -16.47
C ARG A 58 7.12 2.44 -16.27
N ARG A 59 8.40 2.62 -15.97
CA ARG A 59 9.03 3.90 -15.62
C ARG A 59 8.27 4.62 -14.48
N HIS A 60 7.75 3.83 -13.53
CA HIS A 60 7.00 4.31 -12.39
C HIS A 60 7.21 3.37 -11.19
N ASP A 61 7.97 3.86 -10.20
CA ASP A 61 8.40 3.14 -9.00
C ASP A 61 7.23 2.65 -8.14
N VAL A 62 6.25 3.50 -7.84
CA VAL A 62 5.06 3.13 -7.06
C VAL A 62 4.31 1.97 -7.72
N MET A 63 4.03 2.08 -9.02
CA MET A 63 3.29 1.02 -9.72
C MET A 63 4.11 -0.27 -9.80
N ALA A 64 5.43 -0.19 -9.99
CA ALA A 64 6.31 -1.36 -9.94
C ALA A 64 6.19 -2.09 -8.60
N HIS A 65 6.22 -1.35 -7.49
CA HIS A 65 6.05 -1.91 -6.15
C HIS A 65 4.64 -2.41 -5.85
N VAL A 66 3.59 -1.77 -6.39
CA VAL A 66 2.21 -2.27 -6.31
C VAL A 66 2.11 -3.65 -6.94
N HIS A 67 2.66 -3.84 -8.14
CA HIS A 67 2.61 -5.14 -8.79
C HIS A 67 3.55 -6.18 -8.18
N THR A 68 4.71 -5.75 -7.69
CA THR A 68 5.61 -6.63 -6.95
C THR A 68 4.92 -7.14 -5.69
N PHE A 69 4.15 -6.29 -5.01
CA PHE A 69 3.37 -6.68 -3.83
C PHE A 69 2.14 -7.53 -4.19
N ALA A 70 1.45 -7.22 -5.28
CA ALA A 70 0.36 -8.04 -5.81
C ALA A 70 0.85 -9.45 -6.23
N ARG A 71 2.10 -9.57 -6.70
CA ARG A 71 2.71 -10.85 -7.06
C ARG A 71 2.93 -11.76 -5.85
N CYS A 72 3.36 -11.21 -4.72
CA CYS A 72 3.50 -11.98 -3.48
C CYS A 72 2.19 -12.16 -2.70
N CYS A 73 1.17 -11.33 -2.99
CA CYS A 73 -0.14 -11.39 -2.37
C CYS A 73 -1.24 -11.59 -3.43
N PRO A 74 -1.35 -12.78 -4.05
CA PRO A 74 -2.32 -13.02 -5.13
C PRO A 74 -3.77 -12.84 -4.68
N LYS A 75 -4.12 -13.15 -3.41
CA LYS A 75 -5.47 -12.94 -2.89
C LYS A 75 -5.75 -11.46 -2.67
N ALA A 76 -4.77 -10.70 -2.18
CA ALA A 76 -4.89 -9.27 -1.95
C ALA A 76 -4.65 -8.40 -3.20
N SER A 77 -4.20 -8.97 -4.32
CA SER A 77 -3.98 -8.27 -5.58
C SER A 77 -5.10 -7.30 -6.01
N PRO A 78 -6.40 -7.64 -5.93
CA PRO A 78 -7.46 -6.72 -6.35
C PRO A 78 -7.71 -5.55 -5.39
N ILE A 79 -7.25 -5.66 -4.12
CA ILE A 79 -7.47 -4.63 -3.09
C ILE A 79 -6.24 -3.75 -2.87
N ILE A 80 -5.05 -4.20 -3.30
CA ILE A 80 -3.82 -3.41 -3.19
C ILE A 80 -3.96 -2.15 -4.04
N HIS A 81 -3.85 -0.99 -3.38
CA HIS A 81 -4.01 0.34 -3.99
C HIS A 81 -5.43 0.66 -4.47
N LEU A 82 -6.45 -0.07 -4.01
CA LEU A 82 -7.85 0.16 -4.37
C LEU A 82 -8.33 1.56 -3.96
N GLY A 83 -8.79 2.35 -4.92
CA GLY A 83 -9.29 3.72 -4.70
C GLY A 83 -8.20 4.76 -4.41
N ALA A 84 -6.93 4.37 -4.51
CA ALA A 84 -5.79 5.25 -4.33
C ALA A 84 -5.23 5.66 -5.72
N THR A 85 -5.07 6.96 -5.95
CA THR A 85 -4.30 7.49 -7.10
C THR A 85 -2.82 7.53 -6.74
N SER A 86 -1.91 7.66 -7.71
CA SER A 86 -0.44 7.68 -7.47
C SER A 86 0.02 8.74 -6.45
N THR A 87 -0.76 9.81 -6.26
CA THR A 87 -0.66 10.83 -5.20
C THR A 87 -0.81 10.24 -3.79
N PHE A 88 -1.45 9.07 -3.62
CA PHE A 88 -1.62 8.39 -2.34
C PHE A 88 -0.33 7.80 -1.76
N VAL A 89 0.66 7.45 -2.60
CA VAL A 89 1.91 6.83 -2.13
C VAL A 89 3.05 7.85 -2.09
N GLY A 90 2.99 8.85 -2.98
CA GLY A 90 3.91 9.99 -3.01
C GLY A 90 3.61 11.06 -1.95
N ASP A 91 2.33 11.44 -1.75
CA ASP A 91 1.95 12.58 -0.90
C ASP A 91 1.28 12.20 0.45
N ASN A 92 0.95 10.94 0.75
CA ASN A 92 0.35 10.56 2.05
C ASN A 92 1.34 10.33 3.19
N ALA A 93 2.41 11.13 3.25
CA ALA A 93 2.76 11.70 4.55
C ALA A 93 1.74 12.78 4.99
N VAL A 94 0.99 13.39 4.07
CA VAL A 94 0.18 14.61 4.31
C VAL A 94 -1.29 14.49 3.89
N GLY A 95 -1.63 13.78 2.80
CA GLY A 95 -3.00 13.77 2.24
C GLY A 95 -4.05 12.88 2.93
N LEU A 96 -3.64 11.93 3.77
CA LEU A 96 -4.57 11.07 4.55
C LEU A 96 -5.45 11.89 5.51
N PHE A 97 -5.07 13.14 5.78
CA PHE A 97 -5.79 14.04 6.66
C PHE A 97 -7.14 14.50 6.09
N PHE A 98 -7.33 14.60 4.76
CA PHE A 98 -8.53 15.26 4.22
C PHE A 98 -9.79 14.38 4.25
N ILE A 99 -9.64 13.06 4.05
CA ILE A 99 -10.75 12.09 4.18
C ILE A 99 -11.06 11.83 5.66
N ILE A 100 -10.03 11.78 6.51
CA ILE A 100 -10.21 11.57 7.96
C ILE A 100 -10.82 12.81 8.63
N LYS A 101 -10.41 14.03 8.30
CA LYS A 101 -10.92 15.24 8.96
C LYS A 101 -12.40 15.53 8.67
N TYR A 102 -12.87 15.24 7.45
CA TYR A 102 -14.29 15.44 7.11
C TYR A 102 -15.21 14.40 7.79
N TYR A 103 -14.78 13.15 7.92
CA TYR A 103 -15.57 12.13 8.64
C TYR A 103 -15.47 12.24 10.17
N PHE A 104 -14.33 12.66 10.72
CA PHE A 104 -14.13 12.72 12.18
C PHE A 104 -14.75 13.97 12.85
N LEU A 105 -14.90 15.10 12.14
CA LEU A 105 -15.54 16.33 12.69
C LEU A 105 -17.06 16.39 12.50
N THR A 106 -17.64 15.45 11.75
CA THR A 106 -19.09 15.44 11.50
C THR A 106 -19.82 14.42 12.39
N TYR A 107 -19.09 13.51 13.04
CA TYR A 107 -19.64 12.42 13.85
C TYR A 107 -19.04 12.30 15.28
N PHE A 108 -18.25 13.29 15.72
CA PHE A 108 -17.86 13.47 17.13
C PHE A 108 -17.81 14.95 17.50
#